data_AF-A0A5S3T3M5-F1
#
_entry.id   AF-A0A5S3T3M5-F1
#
_cell.length_a   1.000
_cell.length_b   1.000
_cell.length_c   1.000
_cell.angle_alpha   90.00
_cell.angle_beta   90.00
_cell.angle_gamma   90.00
#
_symmetry.space_group_name_H-M   'P 1'
#
loop_
_entity.id
_entity.type
_entity.pdbx_description
1 polymer ?
#
loop_
_entity_poly.entity_id
_entity_poly.type
_entity_poly.pdbx_seq_one_letter_code
_entity_poly.pdbx_strand_id
1 'polypeptide(L)'
;NADIFAVLASGGHYVNVHTPANAGGELRGQILTSNYGFTSFKLSGDQEVPALESDASGEGYALINMDNYALELLVNTMGVDDATGAHIHTGRIGTNGDVLVALEQSTADAGMWMTPANTMINAEIFEVLASGGHYVNVHTPANTGGEIRGQILTDNYQLVTFPLSGMQEVPAVDTMASGSGYALVNMDNYHLELRALTEGVSDATAAHIHTGRIGTNGDVLAALEQSSDNMNLWQTPENTMINADIFAV
;
A
#
# COMPACT_ATOMS: atom_id res chain seq x y z
N ASN A 1 -25.84 17.11 26.48
CA ASN A 1 -25.77 18.31 25.63
C ASN A 1 -25.73 17.83 24.18
N ALA A 2 -26.72 18.18 23.37
CA ALA A 2 -26.89 17.63 22.01
C ALA A 2 -25.71 17.99 21.10
N ASP A 3 -25.11 19.16 21.30
CA ASP A 3 -23.99 19.64 20.49
C ASP A 3 -22.72 18.79 20.68
N ILE A 4 -22.44 18.37 21.93
CA ILE A 4 -21.32 17.47 22.23
C ILE A 4 -21.54 16.11 21.58
N PHE A 5 -22.78 15.60 21.63
CA PHE A 5 -23.10 14.33 20.98
C PHE A 5 -23.00 14.42 19.46
N ALA A 6 -23.39 15.54 18.85
CA ALA A 6 -23.25 15.76 17.42
C ALA A 6 -21.77 15.75 16.98
N VAL A 7 -20.88 16.42 17.72
CA VAL A 7 -19.44 16.41 17.44
C VAL A 7 -18.83 15.02 17.67
N LEU A 8 -19.34 14.26 18.64
CA LEU A 8 -18.90 12.87 18.85
C LEU A 8 -19.34 11.96 17.70
N ALA A 9 -20.60 12.07 17.29
CA ALA A 9 -21.16 11.31 16.17
C ALA A 9 -20.53 11.67 14.82
N SER A 10 -19.88 12.84 14.71
CA SER A 10 -19.13 13.26 13.53
C SER A 10 -17.63 12.92 13.58
N GLY A 11 -17.18 12.10 14.55
CA GLY A 11 -15.75 11.76 14.71
C GLY A 11 -14.86 12.93 15.16
N GLY A 12 -15.44 14.02 15.65
CA GLY A 12 -14.73 15.25 16.00
C GLY A 12 -14.03 15.24 17.36
N HIS A 13 -13.95 14.10 18.05
CA HIS A 13 -13.28 13.97 19.35
C HIS A 13 -12.10 13.00 19.28
N TYR A 14 -11.00 13.35 19.94
CA TYR A 14 -9.84 12.47 20.13
C TYR A 14 -9.44 12.41 21.60
N VAL A 15 -8.73 11.34 21.95
CA VAL A 15 -7.86 11.30 23.13
C VAL A 15 -6.47 11.79 22.72
N ASN A 16 -5.87 12.68 23.51
CA ASN A 16 -4.47 13.06 23.39
C ASN A 16 -3.75 12.75 24.69
N VAL A 17 -2.65 12.03 24.62
CA VAL A 17 -1.80 11.70 25.76
C VAL A 17 -0.52 12.49 25.64
N HIS A 18 -0.12 13.17 26.70
CA HIS A 18 1.07 14.03 26.70
C HIS A 18 2.16 13.43 27.59
N THR A 19 3.42 13.64 27.22
CA THR A 19 4.59 13.33 28.05
C THR A 19 5.39 14.63 28.28
N PRO A 20 6.29 14.67 29.29
CA PRO A 20 7.19 15.82 29.44
C PRO A 20 8.08 16.06 28.21
N ALA A 21 8.44 15.01 27.47
CA ALA A 21 9.22 15.11 26.23
C ALA A 21 8.38 15.69 25.08
N ASN A 22 7.09 15.34 25.01
CA ASN A 22 6.17 15.74 23.95
C ASN A 22 4.96 16.48 24.53
N ALA A 23 5.17 17.72 24.97
CA ALA A 23 4.14 18.52 25.62
C ALA A 23 2.95 18.88 24.70
N GLY A 24 3.13 18.82 23.38
CA GLY A 24 2.05 18.97 22.39
C GLY A 24 1.17 17.71 22.22
N GLY A 25 1.66 16.55 22.66
CA GLY A 25 1.02 15.24 22.50
C GLY A 25 2.04 14.18 22.07
N GLU A 26 2.05 13.04 22.75
CA GLU A 26 2.82 11.83 22.45
C GLU A 26 1.97 10.83 21.66
N LEU A 27 0.70 10.64 22.05
CA LEU A 27 -0.22 9.70 21.42
C LEU A 27 -1.56 10.36 21.16
N ARG A 28 -2.15 10.08 20.00
CA ARG A 28 -3.47 10.54 19.61
C ARG A 28 -4.31 9.36 19.11
N GLY A 29 -5.58 9.31 19.50
CA GLY A 29 -6.55 8.36 18.96
C GLY A 29 -7.90 9.02 18.73
N GLN A 30 -8.44 8.91 17.51
CA GLN A 30 -9.78 9.41 17.22
C GLN A 30 -10.86 8.54 17.86
N ILE A 31 -11.89 9.18 18.40
CA ILE A 31 -13.06 8.52 18.96
C ILE A 31 -14.12 8.47 17.85
N LEU A 32 -14.31 7.28 17.30
CA LEU A 32 -15.13 7.07 16.12
C LEU A 32 -16.36 6.21 16.45
N THR A 33 -17.48 6.55 15.82
CA THR A 33 -18.69 5.71 15.79
C THR A 33 -18.57 4.66 14.67
N SER A 34 -19.42 3.63 14.69
CA SER A 34 -19.34 2.49 13.76
C SER A 34 -19.59 2.82 12.29
N ASN A 35 -20.10 4.02 11.99
CA ASN A 35 -20.25 4.53 10.64
C ASN A 35 -18.94 5.09 10.07
N TYR A 36 -17.84 5.10 10.82
CA TYR A 36 -16.54 5.50 10.31
C TYR A 36 -15.61 4.29 10.08
N GLY A 37 -15.06 4.21 8.88
CA GLY A 37 -13.91 3.37 8.57
C GLY A 37 -12.62 4.15 8.81
N PHE A 38 -11.66 3.57 9.51
CA PHE A 38 -10.35 4.17 9.75
C PHE A 38 -9.24 3.19 9.41
N THR A 39 -8.20 3.66 8.73
CA THR A 39 -6.98 2.89 8.54
C THR A 39 -5.74 3.78 8.57
N SER A 40 -4.60 3.19 8.91
CA SER A 40 -3.27 3.77 8.79
C SER A 40 -2.40 2.91 7.86
N PHE A 41 -1.55 3.55 7.08
CA PHE A 41 -0.68 2.87 6.11
C PHE A 41 0.68 3.57 6.03
N LYS A 42 1.68 2.86 5.52
CA LYS A 42 3.05 3.37 5.33
C LYS A 42 3.34 3.57 3.85
N LEU A 43 4.13 4.59 3.56
CA LEU A 43 4.69 4.84 2.23
C LEU A 43 6.18 4.52 2.23
N SER A 44 6.65 3.85 1.18
CA SER A 44 8.07 3.55 0.95
C SER A 44 8.38 3.41 -0.53
N GLY A 45 9.66 3.53 -0.90
CA GLY A 45 10.12 3.26 -2.26
C GLY A 45 9.91 1.82 -2.70
N ASP A 46 9.98 0.85 -1.77
CA ASP A 46 9.73 -0.58 -2.06
C ASP A 46 8.34 -0.87 -2.62
N GLN A 47 7.37 0.00 -2.34
CA GLN A 47 6.00 -0.14 -2.83
C GLN A 47 5.79 0.51 -4.21
N GLU A 48 6.73 1.33 -4.70
CA GLU A 48 6.70 1.86 -6.06
C GLU A 48 6.70 0.73 -7.09
N VAL A 49 6.27 1.03 -8.32
CA VAL A 49 6.22 0.05 -9.41
C VAL A 49 6.96 0.58 -10.65
N PRO A 50 8.19 0.09 -10.94
CA PRO A 50 9.00 -0.84 -10.14
C PRO A 50 9.44 -0.29 -8.77
N ALA A 51 9.87 -1.17 -7.86
CA ALA A 51 10.35 -0.75 -6.54
C ALA A 51 11.58 0.16 -6.66
N LEU A 52 11.64 1.17 -5.81
CA LEU A 52 12.72 2.15 -5.77
C LEU A 52 13.49 2.03 -4.45
N GLU A 53 14.81 1.95 -4.54
CA GLU A 53 15.70 2.11 -3.39
C GLU A 53 15.69 3.59 -2.96
N SER A 54 14.97 3.88 -1.87
CA SER A 54 14.85 5.24 -1.32
C SER A 54 14.80 5.20 0.21
N ASP A 55 15.52 6.13 0.84
CA ASP A 55 15.44 6.37 2.28
C ASP A 55 14.21 7.22 2.64
N ALA A 56 13.48 7.73 1.64
CA ALA A 56 12.23 8.44 1.84
C ALA A 56 11.15 7.51 2.42
N SER A 57 10.28 8.09 3.25
CA SER A 57 9.20 7.34 3.87
C SER A 57 8.00 8.23 4.14
N GLY A 58 6.86 7.61 4.44
CA GLY A 58 5.71 8.33 4.93
C GLY A 58 4.79 7.47 5.77
N GLU A 59 3.95 8.14 6.56
CA GLU A 59 2.88 7.53 7.31
C GLU A 59 1.58 8.29 7.02
N GLY A 60 0.55 7.55 6.65
CA GLY A 60 -0.74 8.10 6.32
C GLY A 60 -1.86 7.46 7.11
N TYR A 61 -2.98 8.15 7.17
CA TYR A 61 -4.25 7.59 7.62
C TYR A 61 -5.40 8.10 6.78
N ALA A 62 -6.44 7.28 6.66
CA ALA A 62 -7.68 7.59 5.98
C ALA A 62 -8.85 7.36 6.93
N LEU A 63 -9.79 8.31 6.94
CA LEU A 63 -11.05 8.26 7.66
C LEU A 63 -12.17 8.43 6.65
N ILE A 64 -13.13 7.50 6.64
CA ILE A 64 -14.26 7.51 5.72
C ILE A 64 -15.54 7.45 6.52
N ASN A 65 -16.44 8.39 6.29
CA ASN A 65 -17.81 8.28 6.77
C ASN A 65 -18.59 7.37 5.80
N MET A 66 -18.98 6.19 6.25
CA MET A 66 -19.66 5.17 5.43
C MET A 66 -21.14 5.47 5.18
N ASP A 67 -21.73 6.47 5.84
CA ASP A 67 -23.11 6.88 5.58
C ASP A 67 -23.21 7.80 4.35
N ASN A 68 -22.19 8.63 4.13
CA ASN A 68 -22.20 9.65 3.08
C ASN A 68 -20.98 9.64 2.14
N TYR A 69 -19.97 8.81 2.42
CA TYR A 69 -18.72 8.69 1.66
C TYR A 69 -17.80 9.92 1.70
N ALA A 70 -17.87 10.73 2.75
CA ALA A 70 -16.86 11.74 3.01
C ALA A 70 -15.52 11.07 3.32
N LEU A 71 -14.46 11.47 2.63
CA LEU A 71 -13.10 10.98 2.78
C LEU A 71 -12.21 12.09 3.34
N GLU A 72 -11.53 11.79 4.43
CA GLU A 72 -10.43 12.58 4.96
C GLU A 72 -9.17 11.70 4.97
N LEU A 73 -8.13 12.12 4.27
CA LEU A 73 -6.84 11.44 4.29
C LEU A 73 -5.74 12.46 4.55
N LEU A 74 -4.77 12.05 5.36
CA LEU A 74 -3.56 12.82 5.63
C LEU A 74 -2.35 11.90 5.55
N VAL A 75 -1.26 12.39 4.98
CA VAL A 75 0.05 11.73 4.94
C VAL A 75 1.12 12.69 5.43
N ASN A 76 1.99 12.20 6.30
CA ASN A 76 3.24 12.86 6.66
C ASN A 76 4.39 12.12 5.99
N THR A 77 5.24 12.85 5.28
CA THR A 77 6.36 12.31 4.50
C THR A 77 7.68 12.84 5.06
N MET A 78 8.73 12.05 4.93
CA MET A 78 10.10 12.39 5.30
C MET A 78 11.03 12.08 4.12
N GLY A 79 12.04 12.92 3.90
CA GLY A 79 13.03 12.71 2.85
C GLY A 79 12.58 13.14 1.45
N VAL A 80 11.44 13.84 1.32
CA VAL A 80 10.87 14.33 0.06
C VAL A 80 10.50 15.81 0.14
N ASP A 81 11.37 16.62 0.75
CA ASP A 81 11.11 18.05 0.97
C ASP A 81 10.92 18.86 -0.34
N ASP A 82 11.37 18.30 -1.47
CA ASP A 82 11.21 18.86 -2.82
C ASP A 82 10.04 18.22 -3.60
N ALA A 83 9.18 17.45 -2.93
CA ALA A 83 8.01 16.83 -3.54
C ALA A 83 7.16 17.86 -4.29
N THR A 84 6.80 17.49 -5.52
CA THR A 84 6.07 18.34 -6.48
C THR A 84 4.57 18.06 -6.50
N GLY A 85 4.14 16.95 -5.90
CA GLY A 85 2.74 16.61 -5.75
C GLY A 85 2.55 15.26 -5.07
N ALA A 86 1.34 15.03 -4.57
CA ALA A 86 0.91 13.75 -4.06
C ALA A 86 -0.53 13.47 -4.50
N HIS A 87 -0.86 12.20 -4.73
CA HIS A 87 -2.15 11.79 -5.26
C HIS A 87 -2.63 10.51 -4.61
N ILE A 88 -3.95 10.35 -4.49
CA ILE A 88 -4.59 9.04 -4.37
C ILE A 88 -4.79 8.53 -5.79
N HIS A 89 -4.37 7.30 -6.05
CA HIS A 89 -4.55 6.61 -7.32
C HIS A 89 -5.48 5.40 -7.18
N THR A 90 -6.05 4.97 -8.29
CA THR A 90 -6.80 3.70 -8.38
C THR A 90 -5.92 2.63 -9.00
N GLY A 91 -5.48 1.66 -8.20
CA GLY A 91 -4.66 0.55 -8.65
C GLY A 91 -4.33 -0.41 -7.53
N ARG A 92 -4.29 -1.71 -7.87
CA ARG A 92 -3.84 -2.76 -6.94
C ARG A 92 -2.33 -2.74 -6.78
N ILE A 93 -1.83 -3.58 -5.87
CA ILE A 93 -0.40 -3.83 -5.67
C ILE A 93 0.30 -4.14 -7.02
N GLY A 94 1.57 -3.78 -7.15
CA GLY A 94 2.36 -4.06 -8.36
C GLY A 94 1.81 -3.47 -9.68
N THR A 95 0.91 -2.49 -9.62
CA THR A 95 0.29 -1.87 -10.80
C THR A 95 0.15 -0.36 -10.62
N ASN A 96 0.47 0.41 -11.65
CA ASN A 96 0.17 1.84 -11.71
C ASN A 96 -1.23 2.06 -12.29
N GLY A 97 -1.95 3.05 -11.77
CA GLY A 97 -3.25 3.42 -12.30
C GLY A 97 -3.55 4.90 -12.18
N ASP A 98 -4.75 5.29 -12.60
CA ASP A 98 -5.12 6.69 -12.78
C ASP A 98 -5.26 7.45 -11.46
N VAL A 99 -5.04 8.77 -11.52
CA VAL A 99 -5.26 9.68 -10.38
C VAL A 99 -6.75 9.71 -10.04
N LEU A 100 -7.07 9.42 -8.79
CA LEU A 100 -8.40 9.57 -8.20
C LEU A 100 -8.58 10.94 -7.56
N VAL A 101 -7.64 11.35 -6.70
CA VAL A 101 -7.66 12.63 -5.99
C VAL A 101 -6.26 13.23 -5.98
N ALA A 102 -6.13 14.51 -6.33
CA ALA A 102 -4.93 15.27 -6.04
C ALA A 102 -4.95 15.77 -4.60
N LEU A 103 -3.86 15.55 -3.87
CA LEU A 103 -3.71 16.00 -2.50
C LEU A 103 -3.20 17.45 -2.47
N GLU A 104 -3.62 18.18 -1.47
CA GLU A 104 -3.12 19.52 -1.15
C GLU A 104 -1.93 19.38 -0.20
N GLN A 105 -0.88 20.17 -0.40
CA GLN A 105 0.23 20.28 0.55
C GLN A 105 -0.15 21.27 1.66
N SER A 106 0.23 20.96 2.90
CA SER A 106 0.06 21.91 4.01
C SER A 106 0.96 23.14 3.78
N THR A 107 0.41 24.32 4.05
CA THR A 107 1.17 25.57 4.02
C THR A 107 2.06 25.76 5.26
N ALA A 108 1.84 24.95 6.30
CA ALA A 108 2.60 25.00 7.55
C ALA A 108 3.67 23.90 7.64
N ASP A 109 3.55 22.84 6.85
CA ASP A 109 4.44 21.68 6.87
C ASP A 109 4.56 21.08 5.47
N ALA A 110 5.73 21.21 4.85
CA ALA A 110 5.98 20.71 3.49
C ALA A 110 5.91 19.17 3.39
N GLY A 111 6.09 18.45 4.51
CA GLY A 111 5.96 17.00 4.55
C GLY A 111 4.51 16.53 4.67
N MET A 112 3.54 17.43 4.85
CA MET A 112 2.16 17.04 5.12
C MET A 112 1.27 17.25 3.90
N TRP A 113 0.56 16.19 3.51
CA TRP A 113 -0.35 16.13 2.37
C TRP A 113 -1.74 15.67 2.80
N MET A 114 -2.79 16.25 2.25
CA MET A 114 -4.17 15.96 2.67
C MET A 114 -5.15 16.02 1.51
N THR A 115 -6.26 15.31 1.64
CA THR A 115 -7.39 15.49 0.73
C THR A 115 -7.94 16.92 0.81
N PRO A 116 -8.37 17.51 -0.32
CA PRO A 116 -9.11 18.77 -0.30
C PRO A 116 -10.32 18.73 0.65
N ALA A 117 -10.68 19.88 1.21
CA ALA A 117 -11.82 19.97 2.12
C ALA A 117 -13.13 19.48 1.45
N ASN A 118 -13.91 18.67 2.17
CA ASN A 118 -15.14 18.04 1.69
C ASN A 118 -14.94 17.09 0.49
N THR A 119 -13.80 16.41 0.42
CA THR A 119 -13.60 15.33 -0.55
C THR A 119 -14.66 14.24 -0.31
N MET A 120 -15.42 13.94 -1.36
CA MET A 120 -16.42 12.90 -1.37
C MET A 120 -16.00 11.81 -2.35
N ILE A 121 -16.08 10.56 -1.93
CA ILE A 121 -16.06 9.41 -2.84
C ILE A 121 -17.50 8.91 -3.03
N ASN A 122 -17.67 7.79 -3.74
CA ASN A 122 -18.96 7.13 -3.89
C ASN A 122 -18.85 5.66 -3.46
N ALA A 123 -19.97 4.94 -3.50
CA ALA A 123 -20.02 3.53 -3.10
C ALA A 123 -19.05 2.65 -3.91
N GLU A 124 -18.95 2.87 -5.23
CA GLU A 124 -18.06 2.09 -6.11
C GLU A 124 -16.58 2.30 -5.76
N ILE A 125 -16.18 3.55 -5.54
CA ILE A 125 -14.82 3.90 -5.09
C ILE A 125 -14.55 3.35 -3.70
N PHE A 126 -15.53 3.39 -2.80
CA PHE A 126 -15.40 2.82 -1.46
C PHE A 126 -15.20 1.30 -1.50
N GLU A 127 -15.91 0.58 -2.37
CA GLU A 127 -15.71 -0.87 -2.55
C GLU A 127 -14.29 -1.18 -3.03
N VAL A 128 -13.77 -0.38 -3.98
CA VAL A 128 -12.37 -0.50 -4.42
C VAL A 128 -11.41 -0.24 -3.26
N LEU A 129 -11.64 0.82 -2.47
CA LEU A 129 -10.84 1.14 -1.28
C LEU A 129 -10.84 0.00 -0.26
N ALA A 130 -12.02 -0.53 0.08
CA ALA A 130 -12.19 -1.60 1.06
C ALA A 130 -11.54 -2.91 0.61
N SER A 131 -11.35 -3.11 -0.69
CA SER A 131 -10.59 -4.23 -1.27
C SER A 131 -9.08 -3.97 -1.41
N GLY A 132 -8.59 -2.83 -0.92
CA GLY A 132 -7.18 -2.45 -1.02
C GLY A 132 -6.76 -1.95 -2.41
N GLY A 133 -7.68 -1.41 -3.20
CA GLY A 133 -7.47 -0.99 -4.59
C GLY A 133 -7.03 0.46 -4.80
N HIS A 134 -6.68 1.19 -3.74
CA HIS A 134 -6.14 2.55 -3.84
C HIS A 134 -4.81 2.70 -3.11
N TYR A 135 -3.98 3.62 -3.59
CA TYR A 135 -2.71 3.96 -2.98
C TYR A 135 -2.46 5.46 -3.00
N VAL A 136 -1.66 5.94 -2.05
CA VAL A 136 -1.06 7.27 -2.14
C VAL A 136 0.30 7.15 -2.83
N ASN A 137 0.60 8.10 -3.71
CA ASN A 137 1.89 8.25 -4.35
C ASN A 137 2.38 9.69 -4.19
N VAL A 138 3.68 9.87 -3.95
CA VAL A 138 4.31 11.18 -3.77
C VAL A 138 5.44 11.32 -4.79
N HIS A 139 5.46 12.42 -5.53
CA HIS A 139 6.36 12.61 -6.67
C HIS A 139 7.43 13.64 -6.37
N THR A 140 8.69 13.32 -6.65
CA THR A 140 9.83 14.26 -6.60
C THR A 140 10.30 14.61 -8.02
N PRO A 141 11.10 15.66 -8.20
CA PRO A 141 11.74 15.95 -9.49
C PRO A 141 12.64 14.80 -9.97
N ALA A 142 13.27 14.08 -9.04
CA ALA A 142 14.10 12.90 -9.34
C ALA A 142 13.25 11.70 -9.79
N ASN A 143 12.09 11.50 -9.15
CA ASN A 143 11.20 10.38 -9.39
C ASN A 143 9.79 10.87 -9.73
N THR A 144 9.62 11.37 -10.96
CA THR A 144 8.35 11.93 -11.44
C THR A 144 7.22 10.91 -11.54
N GLY A 145 7.54 9.62 -11.66
CA GLY A 145 6.57 8.53 -11.60
C GLY A 145 6.08 8.19 -10.19
N GLY A 146 6.81 8.63 -9.16
CA GLY A 146 6.61 8.29 -7.75
C GLY A 146 7.95 8.01 -7.05
N GLU A 147 8.19 8.69 -5.92
CA GLU A 147 9.33 8.43 -5.03
C GLU A 147 8.94 7.46 -3.91
N ILE A 148 7.74 7.64 -3.33
CA ILE A 148 7.19 6.77 -2.28
C ILE A 148 5.71 6.50 -2.50
N ARG A 149 5.33 5.24 -2.30
CA ARG A 149 3.97 4.72 -2.46
C ARG A 149 3.51 4.02 -1.19
N GLY A 150 2.22 4.17 -0.88
CA GLY A 150 1.58 3.44 0.21
C GLY A 150 0.20 2.94 -0.20
N GLN A 151 0.02 1.63 -0.22
CA GLN A 151 -1.31 1.04 -0.46
C GLN A 151 -2.23 1.36 0.73
N ILE A 152 -3.44 1.86 0.46
CA ILE A 152 -4.46 2.13 1.47
C ILE A 152 -5.19 0.81 1.72
N LEU A 153 -4.90 0.18 2.86
CA LEU A 153 -5.37 -1.15 3.21
C LEU A 153 -6.16 -1.12 4.50
N THR A 154 -7.22 -1.91 4.60
CA THR A 154 -7.86 -2.22 5.88
C THR A 154 -6.99 -3.19 6.69
N ASP A 155 -7.28 -3.32 7.99
CA ASP A 155 -6.48 -4.10 8.95
C ASP A 155 -6.42 -5.61 8.67
N ASN A 156 -7.39 -6.12 7.92
CA ASN A 156 -7.41 -7.49 7.46
C ASN A 156 -6.49 -7.76 6.25
N TYR A 157 -5.79 -6.77 5.72
CA TYR A 157 -4.82 -6.98 4.63
C TYR A 157 -3.38 -6.81 5.11
N GLN A 158 -2.51 -7.72 4.68
CA GLN A 158 -1.07 -7.61 4.84
C GLN A 158 -0.40 -7.47 3.48
N LEU A 159 0.31 -6.35 3.27
CA LEU A 159 1.20 -6.14 2.12
C LEU A 159 2.63 -6.55 2.47
N VAL A 160 3.29 -7.23 1.54
CA VAL A 160 4.72 -7.54 1.58
C VAL A 160 5.34 -7.19 0.23
N THR A 161 6.48 -6.53 0.25
CA THR A 161 7.34 -6.28 -0.90
C THR A 161 8.62 -7.10 -0.76
N PHE A 162 9.20 -7.57 -1.87
CA PHE A 162 10.42 -8.36 -1.86
C PHE A 162 11.20 -8.27 -3.17
N PRO A 163 12.54 -8.25 -3.15
CA PRO A 163 13.34 -8.24 -4.37
C PRO A 163 13.47 -9.66 -4.95
N LEU A 164 13.58 -9.75 -6.27
CA LEU A 164 13.99 -10.97 -7.00
C LEU A 164 15.40 -10.75 -7.55
N SER A 165 16.29 -11.72 -7.32
CA SER A 165 17.66 -11.66 -7.86
C SER A 165 18.26 -13.05 -8.07
N GLY A 166 19.15 -13.18 -9.05
CA GLY A 166 19.85 -14.45 -9.31
C GLY A 166 20.73 -14.92 -8.13
N MET A 167 21.12 -14.00 -7.23
CA MET A 167 21.82 -14.36 -5.99
C MET A 167 20.96 -15.18 -5.02
N GLN A 168 19.63 -15.13 -5.14
CA GLN A 168 18.70 -15.91 -4.32
C GLN A 168 18.46 -17.33 -4.87
N GLU A 169 18.91 -17.64 -6.08
CA GLU A 169 18.85 -18.99 -6.66
C GLU A 169 19.77 -19.98 -5.93
N VAL A 170 19.44 -21.27 -6.02
CA VAL A 170 20.26 -22.34 -5.44
C VAL A 170 20.60 -23.39 -6.51
N PRO A 171 21.82 -23.36 -7.07
CA PRO A 171 22.93 -22.46 -6.78
C PRO A 171 22.73 -21.03 -7.32
N ALA A 172 23.39 -20.05 -6.71
CA ALA A 172 23.31 -18.64 -7.12
C ALA A 172 23.75 -18.44 -8.57
N VAL A 173 23.00 -17.61 -9.29
CA VAL A 173 23.22 -17.25 -10.69
C VAL A 173 23.76 -15.84 -10.78
N ASP A 174 24.91 -15.67 -11.44
CA ASP A 174 25.46 -14.35 -11.77
C ASP A 174 24.74 -13.80 -13.01
N THR A 175 23.87 -12.82 -12.79
CA THR A 175 23.03 -12.21 -13.84
C THR A 175 22.73 -10.75 -13.49
N MET A 176 22.45 -9.96 -14.52
CA MET A 176 21.92 -8.59 -14.37
C MET A 176 20.39 -8.57 -14.26
N ALA A 177 19.71 -9.71 -14.41
CA ALA A 177 18.28 -9.82 -14.25
C ALA A 177 17.86 -9.59 -12.79
N SER A 178 16.72 -8.93 -12.61
CA SER A 178 16.18 -8.52 -11.32
C SER A 178 14.66 -8.56 -11.33
N GLY A 179 14.03 -8.25 -10.20
CA GLY A 179 12.60 -7.97 -10.16
C GLY A 179 12.11 -7.44 -8.83
N SER A 180 10.88 -6.95 -8.84
CA SER A 180 10.15 -6.49 -7.66
C SER A 180 8.91 -7.36 -7.47
N GLY A 181 8.78 -7.93 -6.28
CA GLY A 181 7.66 -8.73 -5.84
C GLY A 181 6.76 -7.97 -4.89
N TYR A 182 5.45 -8.17 -5.04
CA TYR A 182 4.40 -7.59 -4.21
C TYR A 182 3.42 -8.71 -3.88
N ALA A 183 3.09 -8.88 -2.60
CA ALA A 183 2.09 -9.84 -2.14
C ALA A 183 1.10 -9.15 -1.21
N LEU A 184 -0.19 -9.32 -1.49
CA LEU A 184 -1.29 -8.86 -0.66
C LEU A 184 -2.06 -10.09 -0.18
N VAL A 185 -2.10 -10.26 1.13
CA VAL A 185 -2.82 -11.38 1.76
C VAL A 185 -4.00 -10.82 2.54
N ASN A 186 -5.20 -11.33 2.25
CA ASN A 186 -6.35 -11.13 3.12
C ASN A 186 -6.25 -12.12 4.30
N MET A 187 -6.11 -11.61 5.51
CA MET A 187 -5.87 -12.37 6.73
C MET A 187 -7.13 -13.03 7.28
N ASP A 188 -8.33 -12.64 6.82
CA ASP A 188 -9.59 -13.25 7.25
C ASP A 188 -9.87 -14.54 6.49
N ASN A 189 -9.53 -14.57 5.19
CA ASN A 189 -9.87 -15.69 4.31
C ASN A 189 -8.66 -16.38 3.66
N TYR A 190 -7.45 -15.82 3.78
CA TYR A 190 -6.20 -16.31 3.18
C TYR A 190 -6.13 -16.23 1.64
N HIS A 191 -6.89 -15.33 1.03
CA HIS A 191 -6.73 -15.00 -0.37
C HIS A 191 -5.40 -14.27 -0.59
N LEU A 192 -4.64 -14.71 -1.60
CA LEU A 192 -3.37 -14.13 -2.01
C LEU A 192 -3.51 -13.51 -3.40
N GLU A 193 -3.04 -12.27 -3.49
CA GLU A 193 -2.63 -11.66 -4.74
C GLU A 193 -1.12 -11.48 -4.70
N LEU A 194 -0.39 -12.09 -5.63
CA LEU A 194 1.03 -11.85 -5.81
C LEU A 194 1.28 -11.33 -7.21
N ARG A 195 2.18 -10.35 -7.31
CA ARG A 195 2.73 -9.84 -8.57
C ARG A 195 4.24 -9.81 -8.48
N ALA A 196 4.91 -10.27 -9.53
CA ALA A 196 6.34 -10.16 -9.73
C ALA A 196 6.60 -9.44 -11.05
N LEU A 197 7.23 -8.27 -10.98
CA LEU A 197 7.66 -7.49 -12.13
C LEU A 197 9.15 -7.74 -12.35
N THR A 198 9.52 -8.39 -13.45
CA THR A 198 10.89 -8.81 -13.75
C THR A 198 11.58 -7.90 -14.76
N GLU A 199 12.90 -7.82 -14.71
CA GLU A 199 13.73 -7.11 -15.68
C GLU A 199 14.85 -8.02 -16.18
N GLY A 200 15.22 -7.89 -17.47
CA GLY A 200 16.32 -8.65 -18.08
C GLY A 200 15.99 -10.10 -18.43
N VAL A 201 14.72 -10.51 -18.38
CA VAL A 201 14.24 -11.88 -18.68
C VAL A 201 12.99 -11.89 -19.57
N SER A 202 13.01 -11.12 -20.66
CA SER A 202 11.87 -11.01 -21.58
C SER A 202 11.52 -12.31 -22.32
N ASP A 203 12.39 -13.32 -22.26
CA ASP A 203 12.19 -14.67 -22.80
C ASP A 203 11.79 -15.69 -21.73
N ALA A 204 11.47 -15.25 -20.50
CA ALA A 204 10.97 -16.11 -19.44
C ALA A 204 9.72 -16.88 -19.88
N THR A 205 9.68 -18.18 -19.59
CA THR A 205 8.62 -19.10 -20.03
C THR A 205 7.68 -19.54 -18.91
N ALA A 206 8.07 -19.34 -17.65
CA ALA A 206 7.27 -19.68 -16.47
C ALA A 206 7.78 -18.92 -15.24
N ALA A 207 6.89 -18.75 -14.25
CA ALA A 207 7.25 -18.34 -12.90
C ALA A 207 6.38 -19.08 -11.88
N HIS A 208 6.90 -19.32 -10.68
CA HIS A 208 6.23 -20.10 -9.64
C HIS A 208 6.46 -19.51 -8.24
N ILE A 209 5.56 -19.81 -7.33
CA ILE A 209 5.78 -19.75 -5.88
C ILE A 209 6.26 -21.11 -5.44
N HIS A 210 7.31 -21.18 -4.61
CA HIS A 210 7.87 -22.43 -4.06
C HIS A 210 7.77 -22.47 -2.54
N THR A 211 7.68 -23.67 -1.98
CA THR A 211 7.79 -23.89 -0.52
C THR A 211 9.20 -24.31 -0.14
N GLY A 212 10.05 -23.35 0.24
CA GLY A 212 11.43 -23.60 0.66
C GLY A 212 11.97 -22.53 1.59
N ARG A 213 12.90 -22.89 2.48
CA ARG A 213 13.63 -21.90 3.30
C ARG A 213 14.79 -21.30 2.50
N ILE A 214 15.25 -20.12 2.93
CA ILE A 214 16.43 -19.47 2.32
C ILE A 214 17.60 -20.45 2.15
N GLY A 215 18.14 -20.53 0.93
CA GLY A 215 19.23 -21.44 0.58
C GLY A 215 18.83 -22.90 0.32
N THR A 216 17.54 -23.23 0.25
CA THR A 216 17.05 -24.58 -0.08
C THR A 216 16.01 -24.55 -1.19
N ASN A 217 16.15 -25.45 -2.18
CA ASN A 217 15.12 -25.67 -3.20
C ASN A 217 13.93 -26.41 -2.58
N GLY A 218 12.73 -25.98 -2.96
CA GLY A 218 11.46 -26.55 -2.50
C GLY A 218 10.52 -26.87 -3.65
N ASP A 219 9.45 -27.61 -3.38
CA ASP A 219 8.45 -27.95 -4.38
C ASP A 219 7.67 -26.71 -4.84
N VAL A 220 7.13 -26.78 -6.06
CA VAL A 220 6.24 -25.74 -6.59
C VAL A 220 4.94 -25.75 -5.78
N LEU A 221 4.63 -24.59 -5.19
CA LEU A 221 3.37 -24.33 -4.54
C LEU A 221 2.30 -23.90 -5.54
N ALA A 222 2.61 -22.89 -6.36
CA ALA A 222 1.67 -22.33 -7.33
C ALA A 222 2.40 -21.86 -8.58
N ALA A 223 1.80 -22.07 -9.75
CA ALA A 223 2.23 -21.42 -10.98
C ALA A 223 1.68 -20.00 -11.07
N LEU A 224 2.50 -19.08 -11.56
CA LEU A 224 2.11 -17.71 -11.88
C LEU A 224 1.73 -17.62 -13.35
N GLU A 225 0.76 -16.75 -13.63
CA GLU A 225 0.30 -16.40 -14.97
C GLU A 225 1.06 -15.16 -15.46
N GLN A 226 1.55 -15.22 -16.70
CA GLN A 226 2.12 -14.04 -17.35
C GLN A 226 1.00 -13.09 -17.78
N SER A 227 1.15 -11.80 -17.53
CA SER A 227 0.20 -10.80 -18.00
C SER A 227 0.21 -10.68 -19.52
N SER A 228 -0.97 -10.56 -20.12
CA SER A 228 -1.12 -10.32 -21.57
C SER A 228 -0.64 -8.95 -22.00
N ASP A 229 -0.67 -7.98 -21.08
CA ASP A 229 -0.40 -6.57 -21.37
C ASP A 229 1.05 -6.21 -21.05
N ASN A 230 1.72 -7.03 -20.23
CA ASN A 230 3.11 -6.85 -19.84
C ASN A 230 3.80 -8.21 -19.66
N MET A 231 4.64 -8.60 -20.62
CA MET A 231 5.39 -9.87 -20.58
C MET A 231 6.34 -10.02 -19.38
N ASN A 232 6.69 -8.92 -18.73
CA ASN A 232 7.56 -8.92 -17.56
C ASN A 232 6.77 -9.02 -16.24
N LEU A 233 5.43 -9.02 -16.30
CA LEU A 233 4.58 -9.12 -15.12
C LEU A 233 4.01 -10.54 -15.00
N TRP A 234 4.30 -11.16 -13.87
CA TRP A 234 3.77 -12.47 -13.47
C TRP A 234 2.86 -12.29 -12.26
N GLN A 235 1.74 -12.99 -12.23
CA GLN A 235 0.75 -12.84 -11.16
C GLN A 235 0.11 -14.17 -10.77
N THR A 236 -0.38 -14.27 -9.54
CA THR A 236 -1.18 -15.43 -9.13
C THR A 236 -2.48 -15.51 -9.94
N PRO A 237 -2.96 -16.72 -10.27
CA PRO A 237 -4.32 -16.91 -10.78
C PRO A 237 -5.36 -16.27 -9.86
N GLU A 238 -6.49 -15.86 -10.43
CA GLU A 238 -7.61 -15.35 -9.64
C GLU A 238 -8.03 -16.35 -8.55
N ASN A 239 -8.39 -15.82 -7.38
CA ASN A 239 -8.81 -16.63 -6.21
C ASN A 239 -7.75 -17.59 -5.67
N THR A 240 -6.46 -17.35 -5.92
CA THR A 240 -5.38 -18.10 -5.25
C THR A 240 -5.49 -17.98 -3.73
N MET A 241 -5.47 -19.11 -3.03
CA MET A 241 -5.57 -19.18 -1.57
C MET A 241 -4.28 -19.75 -1.00
N ILE A 242 -3.77 -19.20 0.11
CA ILE A 242 -2.68 -19.80 0.89
C ILE A 242 -3.24 -20.33 2.21
N ASN A 243 -3.83 -21.52 2.20
CA ASN A 243 -4.41 -22.10 3.40
C ASN A 243 -3.37 -22.88 4.24
N ALA A 244 -3.78 -23.37 5.41
CA ALA A 244 -2.91 -24.15 6.29
C ALA A 244 -2.40 -25.45 5.63
N ASP A 245 -3.15 -26.03 4.69
CA ASP A 245 -2.74 -27.25 3.97
C ASP A 245 -1.51 -27.01 3.08
N ILE A 246 -1.36 -25.78 2.58
CA ILE A 246 -0.20 -25.33 1.79
C ILE A 246 1.08 -25.20 2.63
N PHE A 247 0.95 -24.89 3.93
CA PHE A 247 2.08 -24.80 4.86
C PHE A 247 2.35 -26.10 5.62
N ALA A 248 1.58 -27.16 5.38
CA ALA A 248 1.73 -28.45 6.04
C ALA A 248 2.85 -29.34 5.47
N VAL A 249 3.62 -28.84 4.50
CA VAL A 249 4.80 -29.48 3.87
C VAL A 249 6.09 -29.21 4.63
#